data_AF-A0A7Z9M8I6-F1
#
_entry.id   AF-A0A7Z9M8I6-F1
#
_cell.length_a   1.000
_cell.length_b   1.000
_cell.length_c   1.000
_cell.angle_alpha   90.00
_cell.angle_beta   90.00
_cell.angle_gamma   90.00
#
_symmetry.space_group_name_H-M   'P 1'
#
loop_
_entity.id
_entity.type
_entity.pdbx_description
1 polymer ?
#
loop_
_entity_poly.entity_id
_entity_poly.type
_entity_poly.pdbx_seq_one_letter_code
_entity_poly.pdbx_strand_id
1 'polypeptide(L)'
;LKLDGAKNVYALACDTDGIDGSEDNAGAIVKPDTLHRAHKSGLDAKKYLENNDVYTFFEGLGDLVITGPTYTNVNDFRAILVL
;
A
#
# COMPACT_ATOMS: atom_id res chain seq x y z
N LEU A 1 5.94 8.99 -0.18
CA LEU A 1 6.42 10.31 0.29
C LEU A 1 7.68 10.21 1.15
N LYS A 2 7.70 9.46 2.27
CA LYS A 2 8.89 9.44 3.16
C LYS A 2 10.06 8.58 2.69
N LEU A 3 9.78 7.47 2.02
CA LEU A 3 10.83 6.68 1.37
C LEU A 3 11.37 7.35 0.10
N ASP A 4 10.63 8.30 -0.49
CA ASP A 4 11.03 9.08 -1.67
C ASP A 4 11.71 8.29 -2.80
N GLY A 5 11.23 7.08 -3.08
CA GLY A 5 11.81 6.21 -4.10
C GLY A 5 13.20 5.65 -3.74
N ALA A 6 13.51 5.52 -2.44
CA ALA A 6 14.72 4.89 -1.94
C ALA A 6 14.93 3.54 -2.63
N LYS A 7 16.07 3.42 -3.32
CA LYS A 7 16.43 2.20 -4.05
C LYS A 7 16.53 1.02 -3.09
N ASN A 8 16.12 -0.16 -3.56
CA ASN A 8 16.18 -1.42 -2.82
C ASN A 8 15.38 -1.47 -1.51
N VAL A 9 14.56 -0.47 -1.20
CA VAL A 9 13.68 -0.48 -0.03
C VAL A 9 12.26 -0.79 -0.45
N TYR A 10 11.70 -1.84 0.14
CA TYR A 10 10.31 -2.26 -0.05
C TYR A 10 9.62 -2.25 1.31
N ALA A 11 8.33 -1.92 1.33
CA ALA A 11 7.53 -1.98 2.55
C ALA A 11 6.20 -2.66 2.27
N LEU A 12 5.72 -3.43 3.25
CA LEU A 12 4.43 -4.08 3.27
C LEU A 12 3.69 -3.60 4.52
N ALA A 13 2.43 -3.23 4.34
CA ALA A 13 1.52 -3.00 5.45
C ALA A 13 0.22 -3.76 5.17
N CYS A 14 -0.10 -4.73 6.03
CA CYS A 14 -1.35 -5.48 5.94
C CYS A 14 -1.97 -5.76 7.30
N ASP A 15 -3.29 -5.85 7.35
CA ASP A 15 -4.07 -6.22 8.51
C ASP A 15 -4.38 -7.72 8.44
N THR A 16 -4.20 -8.40 9.57
CA THR A 16 -4.11 -9.87 9.56
C THR A 16 -5.44 -10.57 9.38
N ASP A 17 -6.57 -9.88 9.52
CA ASP A 17 -7.92 -10.37 9.18
C ASP A 17 -8.22 -10.34 7.68
N GLY A 18 -7.34 -9.71 6.90
CA GLY A 18 -7.46 -9.60 5.45
C GLY A 18 -8.28 -8.40 4.99
N ILE A 19 -8.63 -7.47 5.89
CA ILE A 19 -9.45 -6.29 5.61
C ILE A 19 -8.81 -5.06 6.25
N ASP A 20 -8.37 -4.10 5.43
CA ASP A 20 -7.85 -2.80 5.83
C ASP A 20 -8.94 -1.73 5.65
N GLY A 21 -9.63 -1.42 6.75
CA GLY A 21 -10.73 -0.45 6.75
C GLY A 21 -12.05 -1.05 6.27
N SER A 22 -12.65 -0.47 5.22
CA SER A 22 -13.99 -0.84 4.72
C SER A 22 -13.95 -1.58 3.37
N GLU A 23 -12.78 -1.72 2.77
CA GLU A 23 -12.60 -2.28 1.43
C GLU A 23 -12.17 -3.76 1.48
N ASP A 24 -11.84 -4.38 0.34
CA ASP A 24 -11.55 -5.82 0.24
C ASP A 24 -10.06 -6.19 0.31
N ASN A 25 -9.19 -5.20 0.42
CA ASN A 25 -7.75 -5.39 0.53
C ASN A 25 -7.34 -5.63 1.98
N ALA A 26 -6.32 -6.46 2.18
CA ALA A 26 -5.64 -6.59 3.47
C ALA A 26 -4.68 -5.42 3.73
N GLY A 27 -4.32 -4.66 2.71
CA GLY A 27 -3.39 -3.52 2.80
C GLY A 27 -2.71 -3.26 1.47
N ALA A 28 -1.43 -2.84 1.48
CA ALA A 28 -0.70 -2.48 0.26
C ALA A 28 0.83 -2.72 0.36
N ILE A 29 1.47 -2.77 -0.81
CA ILE A 29 2.93 -2.82 -0.96
C ILE A 29 3.49 -1.49 -1.51
N VAL A 30 4.59 -1.03 -0.94
CA VAL A 30 5.39 0.07 -1.45
C VAL A 30 6.67 -0.49 -2.06
N LYS A 31 6.93 -0.13 -3.32
CA LYS A 31 8.14 -0.45 -4.09
C LYS A 31 8.98 0.82 -4.31
N PRO A 32 10.28 0.70 -4.62
CA PRO A 32 11.13 1.86 -4.95
C PRO A 32 10.58 2.70 -6.11
N ASP A 33 9.80 2.10 -7.02
CA ASP A 33 9.24 2.77 -8.19
C ASP A 33 7.80 3.28 -8.01
N THR A 34 7.17 3.07 -6.84
CA THR A 34 5.75 3.41 -6.60
C THR A 34 5.43 4.87 -6.96
N LEU A 35 6.24 5.84 -6.52
CA LEU A 35 5.99 7.26 -6.83
C LEU A 35 6.18 7.58 -8.32
N HIS A 36 7.14 6.92 -8.98
CA HIS A 36 7.37 7.08 -10.41
C HIS A 36 6.20 6.54 -11.24
N ARG A 37 5.69 5.36 -10.88
CA ARG A 37 4.50 4.78 -11.53
C ARG A 37 3.26 5.64 -11.28
N ALA A 38 3.08 6.13 -10.05
CA ALA A 38 1.99 7.06 -9.72
C ALA A 38 2.01 8.30 -10.61
N HIS A 39 3.16 8.97 -10.71
CA HIS A 39 3.31 10.14 -11.56
C HIS A 39 3.00 9.82 -13.04
N LYS A 40 3.48 8.68 -13.56
CA LYS A 40 3.17 8.24 -14.93
C LYS A 40 1.69 7.97 -15.18
N SER A 41 0.96 7.54 -14.16
CA SER A 41 -0.48 7.28 -14.23
C SER A 41 -1.33 8.50 -13.85
N GLY A 42 -0.73 9.67 -13.60
CA GLY A 42 -1.45 10.88 -13.19
C GLY A 42 -2.00 10.82 -11.76
N LEU A 43 -1.52 9.88 -10.93
CA LEU A 43 -1.92 9.72 -9.54
C LEU A 43 -1.02 10.56 -8.63
N ASP A 44 -1.60 11.53 -7.93
CA ASP A 44 -0.88 12.35 -6.96
C ASP A 44 -0.95 11.72 -5.56
N ALA A 45 0.11 11.04 -5.16
CA ALA A 45 0.21 10.36 -3.86
C ALA A 45 -0.07 11.27 -2.67
N LYS A 46 0.29 12.56 -2.75
CA LYS A 46 0.06 13.51 -1.65
C LYS A 46 -1.41 13.87 -1.55
N LYS A 47 -2.05 14.14 -2.68
CA LYS A 47 -3.48 14.46 -2.74
C LYS A 47 -4.35 13.30 -2.22
N TYR A 48 -4.06 12.07 -2.65
CA TYR A 48 -4.77 10.88 -2.17
C TYR A 48 -4.59 10.68 -0.67
N LEU A 49 -3.38 10.88 -0.15
CA LEU A 49 -3.12 10.81 1.30
C LEU A 49 -3.88 11.89 2.08
N GLU A 50 -3.87 13.14 1.62
CA GLU A 50 -4.59 14.25 2.27
C GLU A 50 -6.11 14.03 2.29
N ASN A 51 -6.64 13.30 1.31
CA ASN A 51 -8.05 12.93 1.22
C ASN A 51 -8.41 11.63 1.95
N ASN A 52 -7.46 10.97 2.61
CA ASN A 52 -7.61 9.62 3.19
C ASN A 52 -8.07 8.56 2.16
N ASP A 53 -7.71 8.74 0.90
CA ASP A 53 -8.10 7.87 -0.22
C ASP A 53 -6.88 7.07 -0.71
N VAL A 54 -6.24 6.35 0.22
CA VAL A 54 -5.06 5.52 -0.11
C VAL A 54 -5.43 4.27 -0.88
N TYR A 55 -6.66 3.76 -0.72
CA TYR A 55 -7.17 2.62 -1.47
C TYR A 55 -7.10 2.88 -2.98
N THR A 56 -7.76 3.95 -3.47
CA THR A 56 -7.81 4.26 -4.91
C THR A 56 -6.40 4.50 -5.48
N PHE A 57 -5.50 5.08 -4.69
CA PHE A 57 -4.11 5.27 -5.10
C PHE A 57 -3.39 3.94 -5.37
N PHE A 58 -3.47 2.99 -4.44
CA PHE A 58 -2.79 1.70 -4.58
C PHE A 58 -3.52 0.77 -5.57
N GLU A 59 -4.85 0.88 -5.67
CA GLU A 59 -5.66 0.21 -6.69
C GLU A 59 -5.21 0.61 -8.11
N GLY A 60 -5.12 1.92 -8.38
CA GLY A 60 -4.65 2.45 -9.66
C GLY A 60 -3.22 2.07 -10.03
N LEU A 61 -2.45 1.56 -9.05
CA LEU A 61 -1.09 1.06 -9.24
C LEU A 61 -0.98 -0.47 -9.29
N GLY A 62 -2.06 -1.19 -8.97
CA GLY A 62 -2.05 -2.64 -8.80
C GLY A 62 -1.17 -3.11 -7.63
N ASP A 63 -1.08 -2.29 -6.58
CA ASP A 63 -0.21 -2.49 -5.42
C ASP A 63 -0.98 -2.86 -4.14
N LEU A 64 -2.29 -3.09 -4.25
CA LEU A 64 -3.09 -3.64 -3.16
C LEU A 64 -2.68 -5.07 -2.85
N VAL A 65 -2.75 -5.43 -1.58
CA VAL A 65 -2.56 -6.82 -1.12
C VAL A 65 -3.93 -7.40 -0.85
N ILE A 66 -4.35 -8.33 -1.71
CA ILE A 66 -5.65 -9.01 -1.59
C ILE A 66 -5.42 -10.43 -1.10
N THR A 67 -5.83 -10.72 0.14
CA THR A 67 -5.76 -12.07 0.72
C THR A 67 -7.13 -12.74 0.79
N GLY A 68 -8.21 -11.95 0.79
CA GLY A 68 -9.51 -12.37 1.29
C GLY A 68 -9.51 -12.52 2.83
N PRO A 69 -10.67 -12.83 3.43
CA PRO A 69 -10.79 -12.98 4.88
C PRO A 69 -9.94 -14.15 5.37
N THR A 70 -9.02 -13.87 6.28
CA THR A 70 -8.14 -14.91 6.88
C THR A 70 -8.81 -15.61 8.06
N TYR A 71 -9.92 -15.05 8.57
CA TYR A 71 -10.66 -15.50 9.74
C TYR A 71 -9.86 -15.52 11.06
N THR A 72 -8.79 -14.74 11.13
CA THR A 72 -8.04 -14.48 12.37
C THR A 72 -7.67 -13.00 12.43
N ASN A 73 -7.65 -12.40 13.61
CA ASN A 73 -7.21 -11.02 13.77
C ASN A 73 -6.21 -10.91 14.93
N VAL A 74 -4.95 -10.63 14.59
CA VAL A 74 -3.87 -10.28 15.54
C VAL A 74 -3.35 -8.86 15.28
N ASN A 75 -4.21 -7.99 14.76
CA ASN A 75 -3.96 -6.62 14.30
C ASN A 75 -3.05 -6.55 13.05
N ASP A 76 -2.27 -5.49 12.97
CA ASP A 76 -1.42 -5.12 11.86
C ASP A 76 -0.13 -5.96 11.78
N PHE A 77 0.21 -6.38 10.56
CA PHE A 77 1.53 -6.85 10.19
C PHE A 77 2.22 -5.85 9.26
N ARG A 78 3.44 -5.44 9.63
CA ARG A 78 4.26 -4.51 8.84
C ARG A 78 5.65 -5.12 8.61
N ALA A 79 6.15 -5.07 7.39
CA ALA A 79 7.47 -5.57 7.04
C ALA A 79 8.22 -4.57 6.14
N ILE A 80 9.53 -4.45 6.34
CA ILE A 80 10.42 -3.65 5.51
C ILE A 80 11.55 -4.55 5.03
N LEU A 81 11.77 -4.59 3.72
CA LEU A 81 12.87 -5.31 3.10
C LEU A 81 13.87 -4.31 2.52
N VAL A 82 15.15 -4.52 2.86
CA VAL A 82 16.29 -3.75 2.34
C VAL A 82 17.26 -4.74 1.68
N LEU A 83 17.56 -4.54 0.39
CA LEU A 83 18.46 -5.39 -0.41
C LEU A 83 19.84 -4.78 -0.65
#